data_AF-A0A6P8VCG2-F1
#
_entry.id   AF-A0A6P8VCG2-F1
#
_cell.length_a   1.000
_cell.length_b   1.000
_cell.length_c   1.000
_cell.angle_alpha   90.00
_cell.angle_beta   90.00
_cell.angle_gamma   90.00
#
_symmetry.space_group_name_H-M   'P 1'
#
loop_
_entity.id
_entity.type
_entity.pdbx_description
1 polymer ?
#
loop_
_entity_poly.entity_id
_entity_poly.type
_entity_poly.pdbx_seq_one_letter_code
_entity_poly.pdbx_strand_id
1 'polypeptide(L)'
;MPRSCSVPFCTTNKLKNPNLKFYILPNGSTEPRRRTRWLQAIRREDEFGHLWDPKSKHVYVCSQHFITGWGGRASDVHIVRNSDFLSQKFHHAGDQILADRGFTLKDDFAVLGAQLITPSFTRGRKQLSAEDVANSRVTSNIRIHI
;
A
#
# COMPACT_ATOMS: atom_id res chain seq x y z
N MET A 1 1.96 23.73 -24.69
CA MET A 1 2.31 24.03 -23.28
C MET A 1 2.76 22.75 -22.58
N PRO A 2 3.83 22.78 -21.78
CA PRO A 2 4.28 21.62 -21.01
C PRO A 2 3.24 21.24 -19.95
N ARG A 3 3.09 19.95 -19.66
CA ARG A 3 2.16 19.48 -18.62
C ARG A 3 2.62 20.00 -17.25
N SER A 4 1.78 20.79 -16.59
CA SER A 4 2.01 21.34 -15.24
C SER A 4 1.04 20.73 -14.23
N CYS A 5 1.47 20.56 -12.99
CA CYS A 5 0.60 20.08 -11.91
C CYS A 5 -0.43 21.15 -11.56
N SER A 6 -1.66 20.72 -11.26
CA SER A 6 -2.79 21.61 -10.93
C SER A 6 -3.02 21.77 -9.43
N VAL A 7 -2.27 21.03 -8.60
CA VAL A 7 -2.35 21.11 -7.14
C VAL A 7 -1.79 22.46 -6.67
N PRO A 8 -2.50 23.19 -5.78
CA PRO A 8 -2.03 24.44 -5.21
C PRO A 8 -0.60 24.31 -4.66
N PHE A 9 0.22 25.35 -4.88
CA PHE A 9 1.62 25.41 -4.45
C PHE A 9 2.58 24.39 -5.07
N CYS A 10 2.09 23.48 -5.93
CA CYS A 10 2.96 22.56 -6.66
C CYS A 10 3.53 23.22 -7.92
N THR A 11 4.84 23.46 -7.93
CA THR A 11 5.53 24.09 -9.07
C THR A 11 6.07 23.08 -10.09
N THR A 12 5.68 21.81 -9.99
CA THR A 12 6.19 20.76 -10.87
C THR A 12 5.57 20.84 -12.26
N ASN A 13 6.42 20.63 -13.27
CA ASN A 13 6.00 20.48 -14.66
C ASN A 13 6.96 19.53 -15.38
N LYS A 14 6.54 19.06 -16.57
CA LYS A 14 7.27 18.03 -17.32
C LYS A 14 8.67 18.45 -17.77
N LEU A 15 8.92 19.76 -17.95
CA LEU A 15 10.24 20.28 -18.33
C LEU A 15 11.20 20.27 -17.13
N LYS A 16 10.75 20.76 -15.97
CA LYS A 16 11.55 20.79 -14.74
C LYS A 16 11.78 19.40 -14.15
N ASN A 17 10.81 18.50 -14.31
CA ASN A 17 10.80 17.19 -13.66
C ASN A 17 10.47 16.09 -14.68
N PRO A 18 11.43 15.68 -15.53
CA PRO A 18 11.18 14.72 -16.60
C PRO A 18 10.82 13.32 -16.08
N ASN A 19 11.32 12.93 -14.91
CA ASN A 19 11.06 11.61 -14.31
C ASN A 19 9.67 11.49 -13.67
N LEU A 20 9.00 12.62 -13.37
CA LEU A 20 7.66 12.57 -12.80
C LEU A 20 6.62 12.19 -13.86
N LYS A 21 5.67 11.37 -13.43
CA LYS A 21 4.47 11.05 -14.21
C LYS A 21 3.43 12.13 -13.95
N PHE A 22 2.64 12.45 -14.98
CA PHE A 22 1.56 13.43 -14.90
C PHE A 22 0.26 12.71 -15.29
N TYR A 23 -0.62 12.54 -14.32
CA TYR A 23 -1.89 11.86 -14.48
C TYR A 23 -2.98 12.86 -14.81
N ILE A 24 -3.86 12.51 -15.74
CA ILE A 24 -5.01 13.34 -16.12
C ILE A 24 -6.11 13.19 -15.08
N LEU A 25 -6.78 14.28 -14.75
CA LEU A 25 -7.95 14.27 -13.87
C LEU A 25 -9.04 13.32 -14.41
N PRO A 26 -9.63 12.42 -13.58
CA PRO A 26 -10.63 11.46 -14.05
C PRO A 26 -11.83 12.15 -14.72
N ASN A 27 -12.38 11.51 -15.75
CA ASN A 27 -13.54 12.04 -16.47
C ASN A 27 -14.79 11.96 -15.57
N GLY A 28 -15.51 13.08 -15.47
CA GLY A 28 -16.68 13.20 -14.59
C GLY A 28 -17.87 12.33 -15.01
N SER A 29 -17.99 11.99 -16.29
CA SER A 29 -19.05 11.12 -16.81
C SER A 29 -18.75 9.64 -16.58
N THR A 30 -17.49 9.21 -16.74
CA THR A 30 -17.12 7.78 -16.63
C THR A 30 -16.75 7.37 -15.22
N GLU A 31 -16.08 8.24 -14.46
CA GLU A 31 -15.57 7.95 -13.11
C GLU A 31 -15.93 9.08 -12.12
N PRO A 32 -17.22 9.45 -11.95
CA PRO A 32 -17.64 10.59 -11.14
C PRO A 32 -17.10 10.53 -9.71
N ARG A 33 -17.22 9.37 -9.05
CA ARG A 33 -16.75 9.17 -7.67
C ARG A 33 -15.24 9.41 -7.53
N ARG A 34 -14.44 8.96 -8.50
CA ARG A 34 -12.99 9.14 -8.48
C ARG A 34 -12.62 10.60 -8.73
N ARG A 35 -13.32 11.26 -9.66
CA ARG A 35 -13.15 12.69 -9.93
C ARG A 35 -13.43 13.52 -8.67
N THR A 36 -14.56 13.31 -8.01
CA THR A 36 -14.91 14.05 -6.78
C THR A 36 -13.84 13.90 -5.71
N ARG A 37 -13.33 12.68 -5.47
CA ARG A 37 -12.24 12.45 -4.51
C ARG A 37 -10.96 13.19 -4.90
N TRP A 38 -10.61 13.22 -6.19
CA TRP A 38 -9.45 13.97 -6.66
C TRP A 38 -9.62 15.47 -6.45
N LEU A 39 -10.76 16.03 -6.81
CA LEU A 39 -11.04 17.46 -6.63
C LEU A 39 -10.96 17.86 -5.14
N GLN A 40 -11.56 17.06 -4.25
CA GLN A 40 -11.46 17.25 -2.81
C GLN A 40 -10.01 17.18 -2.30
N ALA A 41 -9.21 16.23 -2.80
CA ALA A 41 -7.82 16.07 -2.40
C ALA A 41 -6.90 17.18 -2.94
N ILE A 42 -7.22 17.74 -4.11
CA ILE A 42 -6.51 18.87 -4.69
C ILE A 42 -6.68 20.14 -3.84
N ARG A 43 -7.78 20.25 -3.07
CA ARG A 43 -8.07 21.39 -2.17
C ARG A 43 -7.92 22.73 -2.87
N ARG A 44 -8.42 22.80 -4.10
CA ARG A 44 -8.48 24.03 -4.87
C ARG A 44 -9.93 24.51 -4.87
N GLU A 45 -10.09 25.81 -4.68
CA GLU A 45 -11.37 26.48 -4.69
C GLU A 45 -11.51 27.32 -5.95
N ASP A 46 -12.76 27.57 -6.35
CA ASP A 46 -13.08 28.57 -7.35
C ASP A 46 -13.16 29.99 -6.73
N GLU A 47 -13.49 30.98 -7.55
CA GLU A 47 -13.60 32.38 -7.12
C GLU A 47 -14.71 32.62 -6.08
N PHE A 48 -15.62 31.66 -5.91
CA PHE A 48 -16.76 31.72 -5.00
C PHE A 48 -16.57 30.83 -3.76
N GLY A 49 -15.41 30.21 -3.59
CA GLY A 49 -15.12 29.29 -2.48
C GLY A 49 -15.74 27.91 -2.63
N HIS A 50 -16.27 27.56 -3.80
CA HIS A 50 -16.74 26.21 -4.08
C HIS A 50 -15.60 25.30 -4.53
N LEU A 51 -15.86 23.98 -4.53
CA LEU A 51 -14.92 22.99 -5.03
C LEU A 51 -14.61 23.26 -6.50
N TRP A 52 -13.34 23.49 -6.80
CA TRP A 52 -12.87 23.71 -8.17
C TRP A 52 -13.16 22.49 -9.06
N ASP A 53 -13.92 22.70 -10.15
CA ASP A 53 -14.21 21.66 -11.14
C ASP A 53 -13.91 22.15 -12.58
N PRO A 54 -12.72 21.87 -13.13
CA PRO A 54 -12.33 22.37 -14.43
C PRO A 54 -12.98 21.58 -15.59
N LYS A 55 -13.56 22.30 -16.55
CA LYS A 55 -14.14 21.70 -17.77
C LYS A 55 -13.08 21.17 -18.76
N SER A 56 -11.82 21.60 -18.65
CA SER A 56 -10.74 21.16 -19.53
C SER A 56 -10.33 19.72 -19.26
N LYS A 57 -10.06 18.96 -20.34
CA LYS A 57 -9.49 17.60 -20.28
C LYS A 57 -7.99 17.59 -20.00
N HIS A 58 -7.31 18.73 -20.15
CA HIS A 58 -5.86 18.85 -20.01
C HIS A 58 -5.46 19.34 -18.61
N VAL A 59 -6.03 18.70 -17.60
CA VAL A 59 -5.75 18.99 -16.18
C VAL A 59 -4.95 17.85 -15.62
N TYR A 60 -3.77 18.15 -15.09
CA TYR A 60 -2.80 17.15 -14.66
C TYR A 60 -2.46 17.28 -13.18
N VAL A 61 -2.20 16.13 -12.55
CA VAL A 61 -1.62 16.02 -11.21
C VAL A 61 -0.34 15.19 -11.32
N CYS A 62 0.77 15.67 -10.76
CA CYS A 62 2.05 14.96 -10.82
C CYS A 62 2.08 13.78 -9.84
N SER A 63 2.98 12.82 -10.08
CA SER A 63 3.10 11.59 -9.30
C SER A 63 3.50 11.79 -7.83
N GLN A 64 4.01 12.95 -7.43
CA GLN A 64 4.34 13.24 -6.04
C GLN A 64 3.11 13.31 -5.11
N HIS A 65 1.92 13.56 -5.67
CA HIS A 65 0.67 13.61 -4.90
C HIS A 65 -0.01 12.24 -4.76
N PHE A 66 0.67 11.17 -5.19
CA PHE A 66 0.18 9.81 -5.06
C PHE A 66 1.18 9.01 -4.25
N ILE A 67 0.66 8.19 -3.35
CA ILE A 67 1.47 7.16 -2.71
C ILE A 67 1.75 6.10 -3.78
N THR A 68 3.02 5.83 -4.03
CA THR A 68 3.41 4.69 -4.86
C THR A 68 3.17 3.41 -4.07
N GLY A 69 2.23 2.59 -4.54
CA GLY A 69 1.99 1.27 -3.97
C GLY A 69 2.83 0.18 -4.63
N TRP A 70 2.84 -0.99 -4.01
CA TRP A 70 3.35 -2.21 -4.62
C TRP A 70 2.35 -2.71 -5.66
N GLY A 71 2.84 -3.12 -6.84
CA GLY A 71 1.98 -3.72 -7.86
C GLY A 71 1.48 -5.10 -7.41
N GLY A 72 0.33 -5.56 -7.92
CA GLY A 72 -0.28 -6.83 -7.49
C GLY A 72 0.54 -8.11 -7.74
N ARG A 73 1.70 -8.01 -8.39
CA ARG A 73 2.66 -9.12 -8.56
C ARG A 73 3.80 -9.10 -7.52
N ALA A 74 3.90 -8.07 -6.69
CA ALA A 74 4.85 -8.03 -5.60
C ALA A 74 4.46 -9.11 -4.57
N SER A 75 5.41 -9.96 -4.19
CA SER A 75 5.17 -10.94 -3.12
C SER A 75 5.16 -10.24 -1.77
N ASP A 76 4.40 -10.79 -0.81
CA ASP A 76 4.38 -10.27 0.56
C ASP A 76 5.78 -10.20 1.18
N VAL A 77 6.64 -11.18 0.86
CA VAL A 77 8.04 -11.22 1.28
C VAL A 77 8.81 -10.01 0.76
N HIS A 78 8.63 -9.68 -0.52
CA HIS A 78 9.23 -8.50 -1.14
C HIS A 78 8.71 -7.21 -0.51
N ILE A 79 7.40 -7.13 -0.30
CA ILE A 79 6.74 -5.95 0.30
C ILE A 79 7.30 -5.71 1.71
N VAL A 80 7.32 -6.73 2.57
CA VAL A 80 7.81 -6.58 3.95
C VAL A 80 9.28 -6.18 3.98
N ARG A 81 10.16 -6.81 3.19
CA ARG A 81 11.59 -6.48 3.15
C ARG A 81 11.91 -5.09 2.62
N ASN A 82 11.12 -4.58 1.69
CA ASN A 82 11.35 -3.26 1.08
C ASN A 82 10.43 -2.18 1.66
N SER A 83 9.73 -2.51 2.74
CA SER A 83 9.00 -1.56 3.57
C SER A 83 9.75 -1.30 4.87
N ASP A 84 9.25 -0.37 5.68
CA ASP A 84 9.75 -0.15 7.04
C ASP A 84 9.24 -1.19 8.05
N PHE A 85 8.52 -2.24 7.62
CA PHE A 85 7.94 -3.20 8.55
C PHE A 85 9.00 -3.99 9.32
N LEU A 86 10.19 -4.26 8.77
CA LEU A 86 11.30 -4.91 9.51
C LEU A 86 12.12 -3.92 10.36
N SER A 87 11.58 -2.77 10.71
CA SER A 87 12.23 -1.80 11.58
C SER A 87 12.03 -2.13 13.07
N GLN A 88 13.06 -1.92 13.89
CA GLN A 88 12.96 -1.95 15.36
C GLN A 88 11.94 -0.95 15.92
N LYS A 89 11.48 0.02 15.11
CA LYS A 89 10.40 0.93 15.48
C LYS A 89 9.08 0.21 15.79
N PHE A 90 8.83 -0.93 15.14
CA PHE A 90 7.55 -1.63 15.21
C PHE A 90 7.61 -2.97 15.95
N HIS A 91 8.81 -3.43 16.29
CA HIS A 91 9.03 -4.75 16.88
C HIS A 91 9.90 -4.63 18.12
N HIS A 92 9.43 -5.24 19.19
CA HIS A 92 10.15 -5.41 20.45
C HIS A 92 10.47 -6.89 20.68
N ALA A 93 11.48 -7.14 21.50
CA ALA A 93 11.84 -8.50 21.88
C ALA A 93 10.65 -9.19 22.58
N GLY A 94 10.25 -10.35 22.06
CA GLY A 94 9.11 -11.12 22.55
C GLY A 94 7.83 -10.97 21.71
N ASP A 95 7.78 -10.05 20.74
CA ASP A 95 6.61 -9.87 19.90
C ASP A 95 6.31 -11.11 19.06
N GLN A 96 5.02 -11.39 18.83
CA GLN A 96 4.55 -12.50 18.03
C GLN A 96 3.77 -12.00 16.81
N ILE A 97 4.26 -12.36 15.63
CA ILE A 97 3.72 -11.91 14.35
C ILE A 97 3.04 -13.10 13.68
N LEU A 98 1.74 -13.00 13.45
CA LEU A 98 0.97 -14.02 12.74
C LEU A 98 1.04 -13.73 11.25
N ALA A 99 1.42 -14.73 10.45
CA ALA A 99 1.46 -14.60 9.00
C ALA A 99 0.79 -15.76 8.29
N ASP A 100 0.54 -15.53 7.01
CA ASP A 100 -0.04 -16.54 6.16
C ASP A 100 0.91 -17.68 5.84
N ARG A 101 0.27 -18.78 5.45
CA ARG A 101 0.98 -20.00 5.12
C ARG A 101 1.98 -19.70 3.99
N GLY A 102 3.23 -20.12 4.21
CA GLY A 102 4.29 -19.97 3.21
C GLY A 102 5.08 -18.67 3.31
N PHE A 103 4.84 -17.84 4.33
CA PHE A 103 5.65 -16.67 4.61
C PHE A 103 7.00 -17.06 5.23
N THR A 104 8.11 -16.64 4.62
CA THR A 104 9.47 -17.17 4.87
C THR A 104 10.44 -16.17 5.52
N LEU A 105 9.95 -15.20 6.30
CA LEU A 105 10.77 -14.17 6.95
C LEU A 105 11.11 -14.47 8.41
N LYS A 106 11.19 -15.74 8.80
CA LYS A 106 11.42 -16.12 10.21
C LYS A 106 12.71 -15.53 10.77
N ASP A 107 13.80 -15.61 10.01
CA ASP A 107 15.11 -15.13 10.44
C ASP A 107 15.15 -13.59 10.48
N ASP A 108 14.53 -12.93 9.50
CA ASP A 108 14.43 -11.47 9.46
C ASP A 108 13.75 -10.90 10.73
N PHE A 109 12.68 -11.54 11.22
CA PHE A 109 12.03 -11.13 12.48
C PHE A 109 12.78 -11.55 13.73
N ALA A 110 13.46 -12.70 13.70
CA ALA A 110 14.25 -13.18 14.84
C ALA A 110 15.38 -12.20 15.21
N VAL A 111 15.98 -11.53 14.21
CA VAL A 111 16.98 -10.46 14.42
C VAL A 111 16.40 -9.28 15.22
N LEU A 112 15.11 -9.02 15.09
CA LEU A 112 14.39 -7.99 15.84
C LEU A 112 13.92 -8.47 17.22
N GLY A 113 14.20 -9.73 17.58
CA GLY A 113 13.69 -10.38 18.77
C GLY A 113 12.21 -10.77 18.68
N ALA A 114 11.62 -10.72 17.49
CA ALA A 114 10.23 -11.08 17.24
C ALA A 114 10.10 -12.50 16.67
N GLN A 115 8.98 -13.16 16.96
CA GLN A 115 8.68 -14.52 16.54
C GLN A 115 7.60 -14.54 15.46
N LEU A 116 7.94 -15.08 14.29
CA LEU A 116 6.98 -15.30 13.21
C LEU A 116 6.25 -16.64 13.38
N ILE A 117 4.94 -16.56 13.63
CA ILE A 117 4.03 -17.69 13.77
C ILE A 117 3.25 -17.87 12.46
N THR A 118 3.47 -19.02 11.83
CA THR A 118 2.73 -19.46 10.64
C THR A 118 2.07 -20.79 10.95
N PRO A 119 0.84 -21.07 10.49
CA PRO A 119 0.21 -22.37 10.70
C PRO A 119 1.06 -23.51 10.11
N SER A 120 1.03 -24.66 10.77
CA SER A 120 1.77 -25.85 10.36
C SER A 120 1.34 -26.30 8.97
N PHE A 121 2.28 -26.87 8.22
CA PHE A 121 1.96 -27.47 6.93
C PHE A 121 2.72 -28.76 6.72
N THR A 122 2.09 -29.67 5.98
CA THR A 122 2.56 -31.03 5.77
C THR A 122 3.94 -31.11 5.11
N ARG A 123 4.41 -30.09 4.37
CA ARG A 123 5.75 -30.06 3.71
C ARG A 123 6.10 -31.40 3.02
N GLY A 124 5.13 -32.03 2.36
CA GLY A 124 5.29 -33.34 1.69
C GLY A 124 5.01 -34.57 2.56
N ARG A 125 4.74 -34.42 3.86
CA ARG A 125 4.27 -35.49 4.75
C ARG A 125 2.81 -35.83 4.45
N LYS A 126 2.41 -37.10 4.63
CA LYS A 126 1.01 -37.54 4.48
C LYS A 126 0.07 -36.89 5.51
N GLN A 127 0.55 -36.61 6.72
CA GLN A 127 -0.25 -36.02 7.80
C GLN A 127 0.61 -35.16 8.73
N LEU A 128 -0.01 -34.15 9.36
CA LEU A 128 0.57 -33.39 10.47
C LEU A 128 0.45 -34.18 11.79
N SER A 129 1.34 -33.89 12.74
CA SER A 129 1.22 -34.44 14.09
C SER A 129 -0.02 -33.89 14.80
N ALA A 130 -0.53 -34.60 15.81
CA ALA A 130 -1.65 -34.12 16.61
C ALA A 130 -1.35 -32.76 17.28
N GLU A 131 -0.10 -32.56 17.72
CA GLU A 131 0.39 -31.31 18.31
C GLU A 131 0.41 -30.16 17.29
N ASP A 132 0.95 -30.40 16.09
CA ASP A 132 0.93 -29.42 15.00
C ASP A 132 -0.50 -29.01 14.63
N VAL A 133 -1.42 -29.98 14.62
CA VAL A 133 -2.84 -29.73 14.34
C VAL A 133 -3.47 -28.88 15.44
N ALA A 134 -3.18 -29.16 16.72
CA ALA A 134 -3.67 -28.38 17.84
C ALA A 134 -3.17 -26.92 17.78
N ASN A 135 -1.87 -26.73 17.59
CA ASN A 135 -1.26 -25.39 17.49
C ASN A 135 -1.77 -24.61 16.27
N SER A 136 -1.96 -25.30 15.14
CA SER A 136 -2.53 -24.69 13.94
C SER A 136 -4.00 -24.30 14.11
N ARG A 137 -4.79 -25.07 14.88
CA ARG A 137 -6.20 -24.73 15.18
C ARG A 137 -6.28 -23.44 16.00
N VAL A 138 -5.46 -23.30 17.03
CA VAL A 138 -5.40 -22.07 17.85
C VAL A 138 -5.03 -20.88 16.96
N THR A 139 -3.97 -21.01 16.17
CA THR A 139 -3.51 -19.98 15.24
C THR A 139 -4.59 -19.61 14.22
N SER A 140 -5.31 -20.60 13.69
CA SER A 140 -6.36 -20.39 12.68
C SER A 140 -7.61 -19.74 13.26
N ASN A 141 -7.95 -20.01 14.52
CA ASN A 141 -9.09 -19.40 15.20
C ASN A 141 -8.88 -17.93 15.54
N ILE A 142 -7.62 -17.49 15.68
CA ILE A 142 -7.26 -16.09 15.96
C ILE A 142 -7.17 -15.26 14.67
N ARG A 143 -7.11 -15.92 13.50
CA ARG A 143 -7.05 -15.20 12.22
C ARG A 143 -8.32 -14.38 12.01
N ILE A 144 -8.16 -13.07 11.97
CA ILE A 144 -9.20 -12.15 11.53
C ILE A 144 -9.26 -12.24 10.01
N HIS A 145 -10.40 -12.66 9.48
CA HIS A 145 -10.69 -12.52 8.05
C HIS A 145 -11.10 -11.06 7.80
N ILE A 146 -10.31 -10.34 7.00
CA ILE A 146 -10.58 -8.95 6.59
C ILE A 146 -11.20 -8.87 5.21
#